data_AF-A0A428UK79-F1
#
_entry.id   AF-A0A428UK79-F1
#
_cell.length_a   1.000
_cell.length_b   1.000
_cell.length_c   1.000
_cell.angle_alpha   90.00
_cell.angle_beta   90.00
_cell.angle_gamma   90.00
#
_symmetry.space_group_name_H-M   'P 1'
#
loop_
_entity.id
_entity.type
_entity.pdbx_description
1 polymer ?
#
loop_
_entity_poly.entity_id
_entity_poly.type
_entity_poly.pdbx_seq_one_letter_code
_entity_poly.pdbx_strand_id
1 'polypeptide(L)'
;MSFPGAGPPPEGVVPNLEHPQDVLKSCNYVTQALTLVFVSAFVATRFYAKSKVLMVGYCITACVAGTYGGGLNQWEVRKEHAPIFFRSGYAATIFYAPMALTVKLALLSIIIRVFGSVHKKTMIGIYIFIGMLVAYYVSGFFIKIFVCWPISAYWKGETDKCLDQSAIITADAIISFVSDLAILLLPTPLTWSLHLSRRKRLRVIGILCAGGVATAFSIYRLAMILHEGKSANQTIVFTKVILSGNAEAGIGLICACLPSISALLVRRKGYPYYGNQSHSTHAEFSRGEIMMTRSFHVETGKVAKGPQPDVYDLGHDEAGLVAGGQANPKSNLSSRRRSGSTG
;
A
#
# COMPACT_ATOMS: atom_id res chain seq x y z
N MET A 1 2.39 28.52 39.17
CA MET A 1 3.57 29.23 38.62
C MET A 1 3.36 29.44 37.12
N SER A 2 3.26 30.69 36.68
CA SER A 2 3.09 31.04 35.27
C SER A 2 4.45 31.05 34.58
N PHE A 3 4.82 29.95 33.93
CA PHE A 3 6.01 29.90 33.08
C PHE A 3 5.79 30.75 31.82
N PRO A 4 6.84 31.32 31.20
CA PRO A 4 6.69 32.17 30.02
C PRO A 4 6.25 31.38 28.77
N GLY A 5 6.63 30.11 28.64
CA GLY A 5 6.25 29.25 27.51
C GLY A 5 5.15 28.21 27.79
N ALA A 6 4.97 27.29 26.84
CA ALA A 6 3.91 26.27 26.82
C ALA A 6 4.16 25.09 27.79
N GLY A 7 5.33 25.01 28.40
CA GLY A 7 5.67 24.04 29.44
C GLY A 7 6.70 24.60 30.44
N PRO A 8 6.87 23.95 31.60
CA PRO A 8 7.91 24.31 32.54
C PRO A 8 9.30 23.99 31.95
N PRO A 9 10.29 24.90 32.06
CA PRO A 9 11.66 24.58 31.69
C PRO A 9 12.32 23.64 32.72
N PRO A 10 13.32 22.85 32.31
CA PRO A 10 14.18 22.11 33.22
C PRO A 10 15.04 23.06 34.06
N GLU A 11 15.55 22.56 35.20
CA GLU A 11 16.36 23.34 36.13
C GLU A 11 17.56 24.00 35.42
N GLY A 12 17.72 25.32 35.61
CA GLY A 12 18.82 26.10 35.04
C GLY A 12 18.63 26.61 33.61
N VAL A 13 17.52 26.29 32.93
CA VAL A 13 17.25 26.78 31.56
C VAL A 13 16.32 27.98 31.57
N VAL A 14 16.77 29.12 31.01
CA VAL A 14 15.94 30.31 30.79
C VAL A 14 15.30 30.22 29.41
N PRO A 15 13.97 30.13 29.28
CA PRO A 15 13.30 30.04 27.98
C PRO A 15 13.48 31.32 27.16
N ASN A 16 13.86 31.17 25.89
CA ASN A 16 13.90 32.28 24.94
C ASN A 16 12.74 32.17 23.94
N LEU A 17 11.75 33.06 24.05
CA LEU A 17 10.56 33.09 23.20
C LEU A 17 10.75 33.91 21.92
N GLU A 18 11.78 34.75 21.85
CA GLU A 18 12.05 35.62 20.70
C GLU A 18 12.95 34.92 19.68
N HIS A 19 13.96 34.20 20.17
CA HIS A 19 14.89 33.42 19.37
C HIS A 19 15.00 31.98 19.92
N PRO A 20 13.95 31.15 19.71
CA PRO A 20 13.93 29.78 20.23
C PRO A 20 14.97 28.93 19.49
N GLN A 21 15.60 27.99 20.22
CA GLN A 21 16.60 27.11 19.61
C GLN A 21 15.96 26.15 18.61
N ASP A 22 16.49 26.13 17.38
CA ASP A 22 16.08 25.16 16.37
C ASP A 22 16.72 23.81 16.66
N VAL A 23 15.92 22.88 17.22
CA VAL A 23 16.38 21.52 17.51
C VAL A 23 16.07 20.61 16.32
N LEU A 24 14.81 20.60 15.86
CA LEU A 24 14.31 19.70 14.81
C LEU A 24 13.45 20.40 13.75
N LYS A 25 13.24 21.72 13.86
CA LYS A 25 12.28 22.47 13.03
C LYS A 25 12.77 22.53 11.58
N SER A 26 14.03 22.90 11.34
CA SER A 26 14.63 22.89 10.00
C SER A 26 14.62 21.51 9.36
N CYS A 27 15.02 20.48 10.11
CA CYS A 27 14.98 19.08 9.64
C CYS A 27 13.58 18.65 9.23
N ASN A 28 12.55 18.99 10.02
CA ASN A 28 11.17 18.68 9.67
C ASN A 28 10.77 19.28 8.32
N TYR A 29 11.00 20.58 8.09
CA TYR A 29 10.65 21.22 6.81
C TYR A 29 11.40 20.62 5.61
N VAL A 30 12.71 20.37 5.76
CA VAL A 30 13.52 19.76 4.69
C VAL A 30 12.99 18.37 4.36
N THR A 31 12.69 17.55 5.37
CA THR A 31 12.13 16.22 5.14
C THR A 31 10.73 16.27 4.53
N GLN A 32 9.85 17.20 4.94
CA GLN A 32 8.53 17.35 4.30
C GLN A 32 8.67 17.72 2.82
N ALA A 33 9.53 18.68 2.49
CA ALA A 33 9.75 19.13 1.12
C ALA A 33 10.28 17.98 0.24
N LEU A 34 11.31 17.27 0.71
CA LEU A 34 11.82 16.09 0.01
C LEU A 34 10.74 15.03 -0.18
N THR A 35 9.98 14.74 0.87
CA THR A 35 8.92 13.71 0.84
C THR A 35 7.84 14.06 -0.18
N LEU A 36 7.39 15.31 -0.24
CA LEU A 36 6.41 15.77 -1.24
C LEU A 36 6.94 15.64 -2.67
N VAL A 37 8.20 16.02 -2.93
CA VAL A 37 8.84 15.88 -4.24
C VAL A 37 8.95 14.42 -4.65
N PHE A 38 9.48 13.56 -3.76
CA PHE A 38 9.62 12.13 -4.07
C PHE A 38 8.26 11.45 -4.27
N VAL A 39 7.29 11.67 -3.38
CA VAL A 39 5.97 11.06 -3.49
C VAL A 39 5.25 11.52 -4.75
N SER A 40 5.33 12.80 -5.11
CA SER A 40 4.69 13.32 -6.32
C SER A 40 5.27 12.67 -7.59
N ALA A 41 6.60 12.53 -7.68
CA ALA A 41 7.28 11.86 -8.78
C ALA A 41 6.94 10.36 -8.88
N PHE A 42 6.98 9.65 -7.75
CA PHE A 42 6.74 8.21 -7.72
C PHE A 42 5.26 7.85 -7.94
N VAL A 43 4.33 8.62 -7.39
CA VAL A 43 2.89 8.40 -7.61
C VAL A 43 2.43 9.00 -8.95
N ALA A 44 3.21 9.83 -9.65
CA ALA A 44 2.93 10.09 -11.07
C ALA A 44 3.09 8.81 -11.92
N THR A 45 3.93 7.87 -11.47
CA THR A 45 4.21 6.61 -12.18
C THR A 45 3.10 5.56 -11.99
N ARG A 46 2.24 5.69 -10.97
CA ARG A 46 1.11 4.77 -10.69
C ARG A 46 -0.10 5.60 -10.22
N PHE A 47 -1.23 5.49 -10.93
CA PHE A 47 -2.52 6.13 -10.63
C PHE A 47 -3.15 5.70 -9.27
N TYR A 48 -2.44 5.83 -8.15
CA TYR A 48 -2.99 5.66 -6.79
C TYR A 48 -3.35 7.04 -6.23
N ALA A 49 -4.39 7.66 -6.81
CA ALA A 49 -4.86 8.98 -6.44
C ALA A 49 -5.20 9.10 -4.93
N LYS A 50 -5.73 8.03 -4.31
CA LYS A 50 -6.13 8.04 -2.90
C LYS A 50 -4.95 8.07 -1.90
N SER A 51 -3.84 7.39 -2.19
CA SER A 51 -2.65 7.39 -1.32
C SER A 51 -1.95 8.76 -1.31
N LYS A 52 -1.94 9.42 -2.47
CA LYS A 52 -1.42 10.79 -2.65
C LYS A 52 -2.08 11.79 -1.69
N VAL A 53 -3.41 11.77 -1.60
CA VAL A 53 -4.17 12.70 -0.76
C VAL A 53 -3.83 12.53 0.72
N LEU A 54 -3.72 11.29 1.21
CA LEU A 54 -3.41 11.01 2.61
C LEU A 54 -1.99 11.46 2.99
N MET A 55 -1.01 11.19 2.12
CA MET A 55 0.38 11.60 2.35
C MET A 55 0.53 13.12 2.34
N VAL A 56 -0.08 13.80 1.37
CA VAL A 56 -0.06 15.27 1.28
C VAL A 56 -0.74 15.88 2.50
N GLY A 57 -1.90 15.34 2.92
CA GLY A 57 -2.57 15.76 4.15
C GLY A 57 -1.69 15.65 5.39
N TYR A 58 -0.99 14.53 5.54
CA TYR A 58 -0.06 14.33 6.65
C TYR A 58 1.13 15.30 6.61
N CYS A 59 1.74 15.52 5.43
CA CYS A 59 2.81 16.50 5.27
C CYS A 59 2.35 17.93 5.60
N ILE A 60 1.13 18.30 5.18
CA ILE A 60 0.55 19.61 5.53
C ILE A 60 0.41 19.73 7.04
N THR A 61 -0.16 18.72 7.72
CA THR A 61 -0.29 18.76 9.19
C THR A 61 1.06 18.86 9.89
N ALA A 62 2.10 18.23 9.36
CA ALA A 62 3.46 18.30 9.88
C ALA A 62 4.12 19.68 9.66
N CYS A 63 3.89 20.32 8.51
CA CYS A 63 4.32 21.70 8.26
C CYS A 63 3.63 22.67 9.23
N VAL A 64 2.31 22.55 9.38
CA VAL A 64 1.53 23.38 10.32
C VAL A 64 2.05 23.15 11.75
N ALA A 65 2.24 21.91 12.18
CA ALA A 65 2.84 21.61 13.49
C ALA A 65 4.21 22.30 13.66
N GLY A 66 5.06 22.28 12.64
CA GLY A 66 6.35 22.99 12.62
C GLY A 66 6.23 24.52 12.73
N THR A 67 5.20 25.14 12.12
CA THR A 67 4.98 26.59 12.23
C THR A 67 4.61 27.02 13.65
N TYR A 68 3.88 26.17 14.38
CA TYR A 68 3.34 26.46 15.71
C TYR A 68 4.13 25.83 16.86
N GLY A 69 5.42 25.53 16.66
CA GLY A 69 6.32 25.11 17.74
C GLY A 69 6.85 23.68 17.65
N GLY A 70 6.45 22.91 16.63
CA GLY A 70 7.02 21.61 16.34
C GLY A 70 8.51 21.72 16.02
N GLY A 71 9.33 20.96 16.73
CA GLY A 71 10.80 20.99 16.62
C GLY A 71 11.51 22.01 17.51
N LEU A 72 10.76 22.76 18.34
CA LEU A 72 11.28 23.63 19.39
C LEU A 72 11.03 22.99 20.78
N ASN A 73 11.83 23.35 21.79
CA ASN A 73 11.59 22.89 23.16
C ASN A 73 10.25 23.42 23.68
N GLN A 74 9.53 22.62 24.47
CA GLN A 74 8.15 22.95 24.86
C GLN A 74 8.07 24.25 25.68
N TRP A 75 9.10 24.56 26.48
CA TRP A 75 9.18 25.80 27.25
C TRP A 75 9.54 27.03 26.41
N GLU A 76 10.01 26.87 25.17
CA GLU A 76 10.30 27.96 24.22
C GLU A 76 9.14 28.21 23.26
N VAL A 77 8.09 27.39 23.31
CA VAL A 77 6.87 27.57 22.52
C VAL A 77 5.94 28.54 23.23
N ARG A 78 5.43 29.54 22.51
CA ARG A 78 4.47 30.51 23.03
C ARG A 78 3.14 29.81 23.37
N LYS A 79 2.54 30.11 24.52
CA LYS A 79 1.33 29.43 25.03
C LYS A 79 0.15 29.45 24.05
N GLU A 80 0.01 30.53 23.30
CA GLU A 80 -1.01 30.70 22.27
C GLU A 80 -0.87 29.74 21.07
N HIS A 81 0.34 29.24 20.80
CA HIS A 81 0.61 28.29 19.73
C HIS A 81 0.39 26.83 20.15
N ALA A 82 0.48 26.52 21.45
CA ALA A 82 0.27 25.19 22.00
C ALA A 82 -1.06 24.52 21.55
N PRO A 83 -2.24 25.15 21.65
CA PRO A 83 -3.48 24.50 21.22
C PRO A 83 -3.52 24.22 19.71
N ILE A 84 -2.89 25.07 18.89
CA ILE A 84 -2.82 24.88 17.44
C ILE A 84 -1.88 23.72 17.10
N PHE A 85 -0.76 23.61 17.82
CA PHE A 85 0.17 22.48 17.72
C PHE A 85 -0.55 21.16 18.06
N PHE A 86 -1.26 21.08 19.18
CA PHE A 86 -2.00 19.87 19.56
C PHE A 86 -3.11 19.53 18.56
N ARG A 87 -3.85 20.51 18.03
CA ARG A 87 -4.83 20.28 16.95
C ARG A 87 -4.18 19.69 15.70
N SER A 88 -3.01 20.22 15.33
CA SER A 88 -2.24 19.73 14.18
C SER A 88 -1.73 18.31 14.41
N GLY A 89 -1.29 18.02 15.64
CA GLY A 89 -0.87 16.68 16.03
C GLY A 89 -2.01 15.66 16.01
N TYR A 90 -3.17 16.02 16.55
CA TYR A 90 -4.38 15.22 16.43
C TYR A 90 -4.70 14.90 14.97
N ALA A 91 -4.74 15.91 14.10
CA ALA A 91 -4.96 15.72 12.68
C ALA A 91 -3.90 14.80 12.03
N ALA A 92 -2.63 14.94 12.41
CA ALA A 92 -1.56 14.08 11.93
C ALA A 92 -1.81 12.60 12.29
N THR A 93 -2.28 12.30 13.50
CA THR A 93 -2.62 10.92 13.89
C THR A 93 -3.77 10.31 13.07
N ILE A 94 -4.74 11.14 12.68
CA ILE A 94 -5.88 10.75 11.83
C ILE A 94 -5.42 10.45 10.40
N PHE A 95 -4.51 11.26 9.83
CA PHE A 95 -3.97 11.00 8.49
C PHE A 95 -2.99 9.83 8.46
N TYR A 96 -2.21 9.65 9.54
CA TYR A 96 -1.20 8.59 9.63
C TYR A 96 -1.82 7.18 9.52
N ALA A 97 -2.90 6.90 10.26
CA ALA A 97 -3.50 5.57 10.30
C ALA A 97 -3.92 5.01 8.91
N PRO A 98 -4.73 5.71 8.10
CA PRO A 98 -5.11 5.25 6.77
C PRO A 98 -3.93 5.29 5.77
N MET A 99 -2.97 6.20 5.96
CA MET A 99 -1.76 6.23 5.15
C MET A 99 -0.91 4.97 5.36
N ALA A 100 -0.60 4.64 6.62
CA ALA A 100 0.18 3.45 6.99
C ALA A 100 -0.51 2.17 6.50
N LEU A 101 -1.84 2.07 6.67
CA LEU A 101 -2.63 0.98 6.13
C LEU A 101 -2.47 0.86 4.61
N THR A 102 -2.60 1.96 3.87
CA THR A 102 -2.50 1.97 2.41
C THR A 102 -1.12 1.54 1.92
N VAL A 103 -0.05 1.98 2.58
CA VAL A 103 1.33 1.57 2.25
C VAL A 103 1.52 0.08 2.50
N LYS A 104 1.08 -0.45 3.65
CA LYS A 104 1.17 -1.87 3.97
C LYS A 104 0.38 -2.71 2.96
N LEU A 105 -0.86 -2.34 2.65
CA LEU A 105 -1.66 -3.02 1.63
C LEU A 105 -1.00 -3.01 0.24
N ALA A 106 -0.32 -1.92 -0.14
CA ALA A 106 0.44 -1.85 -1.38
C ALA A 106 1.61 -2.84 -1.39
N LEU A 107 2.35 -2.95 -0.28
CA LEU A 107 3.44 -3.94 -0.12
C LEU A 107 2.92 -5.38 -0.20
N LEU A 108 1.86 -5.71 0.54
CA LEU A 108 1.25 -7.05 0.49
C LEU A 108 0.74 -7.38 -0.92
N SER A 109 0.11 -6.42 -1.61
CA SER A 109 -0.38 -6.60 -2.99
C SER A 109 0.75 -6.96 -3.95
N ILE A 110 1.95 -6.40 -3.75
CA ILE A 110 3.14 -6.73 -4.55
C ILE A 110 3.64 -8.13 -4.22
N ILE A 111 3.67 -8.52 -2.94
CA ILE A 111 4.04 -9.87 -2.52
C ILE A 111 3.07 -10.90 -3.16
N ILE A 112 1.76 -10.65 -3.10
CA ILE A 112 0.74 -11.50 -3.74
C ILE A 112 0.99 -11.57 -5.26
N ARG A 113 1.27 -10.45 -5.93
CA ARG A 113 1.53 -10.44 -7.38
C ARG A 113 2.79 -11.23 -7.76
N VAL A 114 3.81 -11.25 -6.91
CA VAL A 114 5.08 -11.94 -7.18
C VAL A 114 4.97 -13.44 -6.91
N PHE A 115 4.31 -13.84 -5.81
CA PHE A 115 4.29 -15.23 -5.34
C PHE A 115 2.95 -15.96 -5.53
N GLY A 116 1.89 -15.25 -5.92
CA GLY A 116 0.53 -15.78 -5.99
C GLY A 116 0.32 -16.93 -6.98
N SER A 117 1.16 -17.02 -8.00
CA SER A 117 1.11 -18.14 -8.95
C SER A 117 1.66 -19.45 -8.41
N VAL A 118 2.45 -19.44 -7.33
CA VAL A 118 3.23 -20.60 -6.90
C VAL A 118 2.68 -21.23 -5.61
N HIS A 119 2.17 -20.44 -4.66
CA HIS A 119 1.80 -20.91 -3.32
C HIS A 119 0.36 -20.58 -2.93
N LYS A 120 -0.63 -21.29 -3.50
CA LYS A 120 -2.06 -21.04 -3.25
C LYS A 120 -2.44 -21.11 -1.76
N LYS A 121 -1.86 -22.04 -0.98
CA LYS A 121 -2.11 -22.17 0.47
C LYS A 121 -1.59 -20.96 1.27
N THR A 122 -0.39 -20.48 0.95
CA THR A 122 0.19 -19.28 1.58
C THR A 122 -0.61 -18.02 1.25
N MET A 123 -1.24 -17.94 0.07
CA MET A 123 -2.09 -16.80 -0.28
C MET A 123 -3.28 -16.63 0.66
N ILE A 124 -3.88 -17.74 1.11
CA ILE A 124 -5.00 -17.68 2.09
C ILE A 124 -4.52 -17.01 3.38
N GLY A 125 -3.34 -17.39 3.88
CA GLY A 125 -2.74 -16.75 5.05
C GLY A 125 -2.49 -15.25 4.87
N ILE A 126 -2.04 -14.83 3.68
CA ILE A 126 -1.84 -13.40 3.37
C ILE A 126 -3.17 -12.64 3.34
N TYR A 127 -4.23 -13.21 2.76
CA TYR A 127 -5.56 -12.56 2.77
C TYR A 127 -6.15 -12.47 4.17
N ILE A 128 -5.97 -13.48 5.02
CA ILE A 128 -6.36 -13.43 6.44
C ILE A 128 -5.58 -12.32 7.15
N PHE A 129 -4.26 -12.24 6.93
CA PHE A 129 -3.43 -11.19 7.52
C PHE A 129 -3.83 -9.79 7.04
N ILE A 130 -4.18 -9.60 5.77
CA ILE A 130 -4.79 -8.37 5.25
C ILE A 130 -6.07 -8.03 6.03
N GLY A 131 -6.97 -9.00 6.21
CA GLY A 131 -8.22 -8.80 6.94
C GLY A 131 -8.00 -8.34 8.37
N MET A 132 -7.10 -9.01 9.11
CA MET A 132 -6.75 -8.63 10.47
C MET A 132 -6.14 -7.22 10.55
N LEU A 133 -5.25 -6.89 9.61
CA LEU A 133 -4.58 -5.60 9.55
C LEU A 133 -5.57 -4.48 9.25
N VAL A 134 -6.47 -4.67 8.28
CA VAL A 134 -7.55 -3.71 7.99
C VAL A 134 -8.46 -3.54 9.20
N ALA A 135 -8.88 -4.63 9.85
CA ALA A 135 -9.75 -4.57 11.02
C ALA A 135 -9.11 -3.75 12.17
N TYR A 136 -7.81 -3.97 12.43
CA TYR A 136 -7.07 -3.21 13.44
C TYR A 136 -6.94 -1.72 13.09
N TYR A 137 -6.52 -1.38 11.87
CA TYR A 137 -6.32 0.02 11.49
C TYR A 137 -7.64 0.79 11.42
N VAL A 138 -8.74 0.14 11.01
CA VAL A 138 -10.07 0.75 10.98
C VAL A 138 -10.59 0.98 12.40
N SER A 139 -10.49 -0.01 13.29
CA SER A 139 -10.91 0.17 14.69
C SER A 139 -10.07 1.22 15.40
N GLY A 140 -8.74 1.19 15.23
CA GLY A 140 -7.81 2.19 15.77
C GLY A 140 -8.07 3.59 15.23
N PHE A 141 -8.50 3.73 13.97
CA PHE A 141 -8.89 5.02 13.40
C PHE A 141 -10.10 5.63 14.11
N PHE A 142 -11.14 4.85 14.37
CA PHE A 142 -12.30 5.33 15.13
C PHE A 142 -11.94 5.66 16.58
N ILE A 143 -11.11 4.84 17.23
CA ILE A 143 -10.61 5.14 18.58
C ILE A 143 -9.85 6.47 18.62
N LYS A 144 -9.02 6.76 17.61
CA LYS A 144 -8.29 8.04 17.52
C LYS A 144 -9.23 9.22 17.27
N ILE A 145 -10.27 9.06 16.46
CA ILE A 145 -11.29 10.11 16.26
C ILE A 145 -11.99 10.43 17.59
N PHE A 146 -12.45 9.40 18.28
CA PHE A 146 -13.20 9.52 19.54
C PHE A 146 -12.31 9.42 20.79
N VAL A 147 -11.05 9.84 20.70
CA VAL A 147 -10.09 9.71 21.80
C VAL A 147 -10.49 10.52 23.03
N CYS A 148 -11.22 11.63 22.84
CA CYS A 148 -11.73 12.46 23.93
C CYS A 148 -13.21 12.83 23.71
N TRP A 149 -13.95 13.00 24.80
CA TRP A 149 -15.34 13.46 24.78
C TRP A 149 -15.55 14.66 25.71
N PRO A 150 -15.71 15.90 25.18
CA PRO A 150 -15.70 16.31 23.78
C PRO A 150 -14.28 16.34 23.17
N ILE A 151 -14.18 16.27 21.84
CA ILE A 151 -12.89 16.31 21.10
C ILE A 151 -12.05 17.54 21.50
N SER A 152 -12.70 18.64 21.87
CA SER A 152 -12.00 19.84 22.33
C SER A 152 -11.16 19.68 23.59
N ALA A 153 -11.40 18.64 24.39
CA ALA A 153 -10.59 18.31 25.54
C ALA A 153 -9.14 17.98 25.15
N TYR A 154 -8.91 17.44 23.94
CA TYR A 154 -7.59 17.05 23.45
C TYR A 154 -6.61 18.24 23.43
N TRP A 155 -6.99 19.35 22.81
CA TRP A 155 -6.13 20.54 22.71
C TRP A 155 -6.23 21.50 23.88
N LYS A 156 -7.21 21.29 24.78
CA LYS A 156 -7.30 22.01 26.06
C LYS A 156 -6.45 21.37 27.16
N GLY A 157 -5.96 20.14 26.94
CA GLY A 157 -5.19 19.39 27.93
C GLY A 157 -6.02 18.82 29.07
N GLU A 158 -7.32 18.62 28.86
CA GLU A 158 -8.24 18.02 29.86
C GLU A 158 -8.10 16.48 29.81
N THR A 159 -7.13 15.93 30.56
CA THR A 159 -6.80 14.49 30.54
C THR A 159 -7.93 13.59 31.03
N ASP A 160 -8.75 14.06 31.97
CA ASP A 160 -9.81 13.26 32.61
C ASP A 160 -10.97 12.91 31.67
N LYS A 161 -11.06 13.61 30.53
CA LYS A 161 -12.08 13.42 29.49
C LYS A 161 -11.55 12.69 28.26
N CYS A 162 -10.32 12.19 28.33
CA CYS A 162 -9.62 11.54 27.25
C CYS A 162 -9.21 10.11 27.64
N LEU A 163 -9.19 9.22 26.65
CA LEU A 163 -8.49 7.95 26.77
C LEU A 163 -6.98 8.19 26.93
N ASP A 164 -6.29 7.19 27.48
CA ASP A 164 -4.83 7.24 27.63
C ASP A 164 -4.15 7.31 26.25
N GLN A 165 -3.74 8.52 25.88
CA GLN A 165 -3.11 8.82 24.61
C GLN A 165 -1.76 8.12 24.48
N SER A 166 -1.02 7.98 25.58
CA SER A 166 0.28 7.29 25.60
C SER A 166 0.09 5.80 25.32
N ALA A 167 -0.92 5.18 25.93
CA ALA A 167 -1.26 3.78 25.68
C ALA A 167 -1.65 3.56 24.21
N ILE A 168 -2.49 4.44 23.64
CA ILE A 168 -2.91 4.35 22.23
C ILE A 168 -1.72 4.50 21.29
N ILE A 169 -0.86 5.50 21.49
CA ILE A 169 0.32 5.75 20.66
C ILE A 169 1.33 4.61 20.76
N THR A 170 1.51 4.04 21.96
CA THR A 170 2.40 2.90 22.18
C THR A 170 1.87 1.65 21.49
N ALA A 171 0.57 1.35 21.62
CA ALA A 171 -0.05 0.22 20.94
C ALA A 171 0.05 0.35 19.41
N ASP A 172 -0.18 1.56 18.87
CA ASP A 172 -0.02 1.85 17.43
C ASP A 172 1.41 1.59 16.95
N ALA A 173 2.41 2.02 17.74
CA ALA A 173 3.82 1.80 17.41
C ALA A 173 4.21 0.31 17.42
N ILE A 174 3.75 -0.44 18.44
CA ILE A 174 3.99 -1.89 18.53
C ILE A 174 3.37 -2.60 17.33
N ILE A 175 2.11 -2.29 17.01
CA ILE A 175 1.43 -2.96 15.90
C ILE A 175 2.02 -2.55 14.54
N SER A 176 2.45 -1.30 14.37
CA SER A 176 3.18 -0.90 13.15
C SER A 176 4.46 -1.72 12.99
N PHE A 177 5.26 -1.83 14.06
CA PHE A 177 6.48 -2.63 14.06
C PHE A 177 6.22 -4.11 13.75
N VAL A 178 5.28 -4.75 14.47
CA VAL A 178 4.97 -6.18 14.30
C VAL A 178 4.45 -6.44 12.88
N SER A 179 3.61 -5.57 12.35
CA SER A 179 3.10 -5.71 10.99
C SER A 179 4.18 -5.52 9.94
N ASP A 180 5.13 -4.58 10.11
CA ASP A 180 6.26 -4.42 9.20
C ASP A 180 7.18 -5.64 9.22
N LEU A 181 7.48 -6.16 10.40
CA LEU A 181 8.28 -7.36 10.54
C LEU A 181 7.59 -8.58 9.90
N ALA A 182 6.28 -8.73 10.08
CA ALA A 182 5.52 -9.78 9.42
C ALA A 182 5.59 -9.66 7.90
N ILE A 183 5.43 -8.45 7.35
CA ILE A 183 5.53 -8.18 5.90
C ILE A 183 6.93 -8.50 5.37
N LEU A 184 7.97 -8.16 6.14
CA LEU A 184 9.36 -8.45 5.82
C LEU A 184 9.64 -9.96 5.80
N LEU A 185 9.10 -10.69 6.77
CA LEU A 185 9.32 -12.13 6.92
C LEU A 185 8.51 -12.96 5.94
N LEU A 186 7.36 -12.50 5.46
CA LEU A 186 6.51 -13.21 4.50
C LEU A 186 7.26 -13.74 3.25
N PRO A 187 8.06 -12.94 2.53
CA PRO A 187 8.76 -13.41 1.34
C PRO A 187 9.96 -14.34 1.64
N THR A 188 10.56 -14.29 2.82
CA THR A 188 11.78 -15.04 3.18
C THR A 188 11.64 -16.57 3.05
N PRO A 189 10.65 -17.23 3.68
CA PRO A 189 10.44 -18.67 3.53
C PRO A 189 9.99 -19.04 2.11
N LEU A 190 9.24 -18.15 1.44
CA LEU A 190 8.82 -18.33 0.05
C LEU A 190 10.01 -18.34 -0.92
N THR A 191 11.06 -17.56 -0.63
CA THR A 191 12.31 -17.58 -1.42
C THR A 191 13.17 -18.81 -1.18
N TRP A 192 13.21 -19.34 0.05
CA TRP A 192 14.05 -20.51 0.35
C TRP A 192 13.57 -21.77 -0.37
N SER A 193 12.25 -21.90 -0.55
CA SER A 193 11.66 -23.08 -1.19
C SER A 193 11.71 -23.07 -2.72
N LEU A 194 12.18 -21.98 -3.37
CA LEU A 194 11.92 -21.76 -4.79
C LEU A 194 13.18 -21.38 -5.58
N HIS A 195 13.54 -22.21 -6.57
CA HIS A 195 14.56 -21.92 -7.59
C HIS A 195 14.08 -20.78 -8.52
N LEU A 196 14.14 -19.54 -8.01
CA LEU A 196 13.79 -18.35 -8.77
C LEU A 196 14.87 -17.98 -9.78
N SER A 197 14.47 -17.57 -10.98
CA SER A 197 15.40 -16.97 -11.95
C SER A 197 16.09 -15.73 -11.37
N ARG A 198 17.36 -15.48 -11.75
CA ARG A 198 18.20 -14.39 -11.21
C ARG A 198 17.49 -13.03 -11.17
N ARG A 199 16.65 -12.73 -12.17
CA ARG A 199 15.85 -11.48 -12.25
C ARG A 199 14.70 -11.41 -11.24
N LYS A 200 14.08 -12.54 -10.86
CA LYS A 200 13.07 -12.58 -9.79
C LYS A 200 13.75 -12.46 -8.43
N ARG A 201 14.88 -13.14 -8.25
CA ARG A 201 15.69 -13.08 -7.02
C ARG A 201 16.15 -11.65 -6.69
N LEU A 202 16.66 -10.91 -7.67
CA LEU A 202 17.10 -9.52 -7.44
C LEU A 202 15.95 -8.58 -7.02
N ARG A 203 14.75 -8.77 -7.56
CA ARG A 203 13.57 -7.99 -7.16
C ARG A 203 13.14 -8.28 -5.72
N VAL A 204 13.18 -9.55 -5.31
CA VAL A 204 12.84 -9.93 -3.94
C VAL A 204 13.86 -9.38 -2.96
N ILE A 205 15.15 -9.43 -3.27
CA ILE A 205 16.22 -8.82 -2.45
C ILE A 205 15.98 -7.32 -2.31
N GLY A 206 15.64 -6.61 -3.40
CA GLY A 206 15.34 -5.17 -3.34
C GLY A 206 14.16 -4.83 -2.43
N ILE A 207 13.07 -5.62 -2.49
CA ILE A 207 11.90 -5.44 -1.62
C ILE A 207 12.24 -5.74 -0.16
N LEU A 208 13.00 -6.81 0.10
CA LEU A 208 13.46 -7.19 1.44
C LEU A 208 14.37 -6.11 2.05
N CYS A 209 15.35 -5.60 1.29
CA CYS A 209 16.23 -4.53 1.76
C CYS A 209 15.44 -3.26 2.09
N ALA A 210 14.57 -2.81 1.18
CA ALA A 210 13.78 -1.60 1.41
C ALA A 210 12.76 -1.78 2.56
N GLY A 211 12.14 -2.96 2.66
CA GLY A 211 11.31 -3.31 3.80
C GLY A 211 12.09 -3.31 5.12
N GLY A 212 13.32 -3.82 5.13
CA GLY A 212 14.16 -3.86 6.33
C GLY A 212 14.53 -2.48 6.84
N VAL A 213 14.80 -1.53 5.93
CA VAL A 213 15.03 -0.13 6.32
C VAL A 213 13.74 0.47 6.89
N ALA A 214 12.57 0.23 6.29
CA ALA A 214 11.30 0.69 6.85
C ALA A 214 11.05 0.13 8.26
N THR A 215 11.28 -1.17 8.48
CA THR A 215 11.16 -1.80 9.81
C THR A 215 12.13 -1.19 10.82
N ALA A 216 13.35 -0.81 10.41
CA ALA A 216 14.30 -0.13 11.30
C ALA A 216 13.77 1.22 11.80
N PHE A 217 13.07 1.99 10.96
CA PHE A 217 12.39 3.23 11.38
C PHE A 217 11.22 2.96 12.33
N SER A 218 10.46 1.88 12.12
CA SER A 218 9.39 1.47 13.03
C SER A 218 9.93 1.05 14.41
N ILE A 219 11.08 0.36 14.46
CA ILE A 219 11.80 0.04 15.70
C ILE A 219 12.30 1.32 16.38
N TYR A 220 12.94 2.22 15.63
CA TYR A 220 13.40 3.51 16.15
C TYR A 220 12.24 4.28 16.78
N ARG A 221 11.10 4.37 16.09
CA ARG A 221 9.89 5.03 16.60
C ARG A 221 9.38 4.38 17.89
N LEU A 222 9.33 3.04 17.95
CA LEU A 222 8.91 2.33 19.15
C LEU A 222 9.84 2.62 20.34
N ALA A 223 11.16 2.54 20.13
CA ALA A 223 12.16 2.83 21.16
C ALA A 223 12.03 4.28 21.68
N MET A 224 11.84 5.23 20.76
CA MET A 224 11.62 6.63 21.09
C MET A 224 10.36 6.85 21.94
N ILE A 225 9.25 6.21 21.61
CA ILE A 225 7.99 6.33 22.38
C ILE A 225 8.14 5.72 23.78
N LEU A 226 8.80 4.56 23.88
CA LEU A 226 9.00 3.89 25.17
C LEU A 226 9.95 4.66 26.09
N HIS A 227 10.97 5.31 25.55
CA HIS A 227 11.98 6.02 26.34
C HIS A 227 11.59 7.48 26.63
N GLU A 228 11.06 8.21 25.64
CA GLU A 228 10.78 9.65 25.75
C GLU A 228 9.28 9.97 25.89
N GLY A 229 8.38 8.98 25.89
CA GLY A 229 6.93 9.21 25.96
C GLY A 229 6.47 10.00 27.19
N LYS A 230 7.20 9.88 28.32
CA LYS A 230 6.94 10.62 29.57
C LYS A 230 7.78 11.90 29.72
N SER A 231 8.56 12.28 28.71
CA SER A 231 9.42 13.46 28.80
C SER A 231 8.60 14.75 28.91
N ALA A 232 9.18 15.78 29.56
CA ALA A 232 8.57 17.10 29.66
C ALA A 232 8.49 17.86 28.31
N ASN A 233 9.16 17.34 27.26
CA ASN A 233 9.26 17.95 25.93
C ASN A 233 8.40 17.23 24.90
N GLN A 234 7.08 17.33 25.06
CA GLN A 234 6.13 16.66 24.17
C GLN A 234 6.22 17.18 22.72
N THR A 235 6.58 18.46 22.51
CA THR A 235 6.75 19.06 21.17
C THR A 235 7.85 18.38 20.35
N ILE A 236 8.99 18.08 20.98
CA ILE A 236 10.13 17.40 20.34
C ILE A 236 9.79 15.94 20.07
N VAL A 237 9.25 15.22 21.06
CA VAL A 237 8.87 13.81 20.92
C VAL A 237 7.87 13.64 19.78
N PHE A 238 6.83 14.47 19.75
CA PHE A 238 5.81 14.41 18.71
C PHE A 238 6.38 14.70 17.32
N THR A 239 7.33 15.64 17.21
CA THR A 239 8.02 15.94 15.95
C THR A 239 8.89 14.76 15.49
N LYS A 240 9.60 14.08 16.40
CA LYS A 240 10.36 12.85 16.08
C LYS A 240 9.43 11.72 15.60
N VAL A 241 8.25 11.59 16.22
CA VAL A 241 7.22 10.62 15.79
C VAL A 241 6.70 10.93 14.38
N ILE A 242 6.43 12.21 14.07
CA ILE A 242 6.03 12.62 12.73
C ILE A 242 7.11 12.26 11.70
N LEU A 243 8.37 12.61 12.00
CA LEU A 243 9.50 12.42 11.11
C LEU A 243 9.76 10.93 10.82
N SER A 244 9.73 10.10 11.86
CA SER A 244 9.87 8.65 11.72
C SER A 244 8.72 8.03 10.92
N GLY A 245 7.47 8.45 11.16
CA GLY A 245 6.31 7.99 10.37
C GLY A 245 6.41 8.38 8.89
N ASN A 246 6.95 9.57 8.58
CA ASN A 246 7.24 9.97 7.21
C ASN A 246 8.30 9.11 6.53
N ALA A 247 9.38 8.80 7.26
CA ALA A 247 10.43 7.92 6.75
C ALA A 247 9.87 6.51 6.48
N GLU A 248 9.11 5.94 7.42
CA GLU A 248 8.43 4.65 7.29
C GLU A 248 7.53 4.61 6.03
N ALA A 249 6.62 5.58 5.90
CA ALA A 249 5.69 5.65 4.78
C ALA A 249 6.39 5.92 3.44
N GLY A 250 7.38 6.83 3.42
CA GLY A 250 8.14 7.18 2.23
C GLY A 250 8.96 6.00 1.70
N ILE A 251 9.68 5.30 2.58
CA ILE A 251 10.48 4.11 2.22
C ILE A 251 9.56 2.96 1.78
N GLY A 252 8.45 2.74 2.49
CA GLY A 252 7.44 1.76 2.10
C GLY A 252 6.87 2.03 0.70
N LEU A 253 6.61 3.30 0.37
CA LEU A 253 6.15 3.69 -0.96
C LEU A 253 7.21 3.48 -2.04
N ILE A 254 8.46 3.86 -1.77
CA ILE A 254 9.59 3.61 -2.68
C ILE A 254 9.71 2.11 -2.96
N CYS A 255 9.67 1.29 -1.91
CA CYS A 255 9.68 -0.17 -2.00
C CYS A 255 8.54 -0.69 -2.90
N ALA A 256 7.33 -0.15 -2.72
CA ALA A 256 6.18 -0.52 -3.52
C ALA A 256 6.32 -0.13 -5.02
N CYS A 257 7.13 0.88 -5.32
CA CYS A 257 7.37 1.34 -6.69
C CYS A 257 8.52 0.62 -7.40
N LEU A 258 9.45 -0.02 -6.67
CA LEU A 258 10.60 -0.73 -7.25
C LEU A 258 10.24 -1.71 -8.39
N PRO A 259 9.18 -2.53 -8.29
CA PRO A 259 8.80 -3.43 -9.39
C PRO A 259 8.43 -2.69 -10.67
N SER A 260 7.77 -1.54 -10.56
CA SER A 260 7.36 -0.71 -11.72
C SER A 260 8.58 -0.11 -12.42
N ILE A 261 9.51 0.43 -11.63
CA ILE A 261 10.75 1.02 -12.14
C ILE A 261 11.56 -0.05 -12.87
N SER A 262 11.68 -1.25 -12.29
CA SER A 262 12.37 -2.37 -12.94
C SER A 262 11.75 -2.74 -14.30
N ALA A 263 10.42 -2.69 -14.41
CA ALA A 263 9.72 -2.96 -15.68
C ALA A 263 9.95 -1.86 -16.72
N LEU A 264 9.94 -0.59 -16.32
CA LEU A 264 10.19 0.55 -17.21
C LEU A 264 11.65 0.58 -17.71
N LEU A 265 12.62 0.30 -16.84
CA LEU A 265 14.03 0.26 -17.20
C LEU A 265 14.34 -0.87 -18.20
N VAL A 266 13.68 -2.03 -18.06
CA VAL A 266 13.80 -3.13 -19.05
C VAL A 266 13.20 -2.72 -20.38
N ARG A 267 12.03 -2.06 -20.39
CA ARG A 267 11.37 -1.59 -21.62
C ARG A 267 12.17 -0.53 -22.35
N ARG A 268 12.86 0.37 -21.63
CA ARG A 268 13.72 1.42 -22.22
C ARG A 268 15.05 0.89 -22.75
N LYS A 269 15.62 -0.17 -22.16
CA LYS A 269 16.89 -0.77 -22.61
C LYS A 269 16.76 -1.75 -23.79
N GLY A 270 15.58 -1.89 -24.39
CA GLY A 270 15.40 -2.69 -25.61
C GLY A 270 15.66 -4.19 -25.47
N TYR A 271 15.82 -4.72 -24.25
CA TYR A 271 15.97 -6.17 -24.07
C TYR A 271 14.62 -6.85 -24.36
N PRO A 272 14.52 -7.72 -25.38
CA PRO A 272 13.27 -8.36 -25.73
C PRO A 272 12.82 -9.23 -24.55
N TYR A 273 11.69 -8.85 -23.95
CA TYR A 273 11.02 -9.61 -22.90
C TYR A 273 9.89 -10.43 -23.54
N TYR A 274 10.27 -11.47 -24.29
CA TYR A 274 9.60 -12.76 -24.52
C TYR A 274 10.28 -13.43 -25.73
N GLY A 275 11.16 -14.40 -25.48
CA GLY A 275 11.63 -15.33 -26.51
C GLY A 275 11.22 -16.72 -26.03
N ASN A 276 10.13 -17.24 -26.59
CA ASN A 276 9.60 -18.55 -26.26
C ASN A 276 10.59 -19.67 -26.66
N GLN A 277 10.88 -20.55 -25.72
CA GLN A 277 11.07 -21.97 -25.95
C GLN A 277 9.65 -22.55 -25.75
N SER A 278 8.98 -23.27 -26.65
CA SER A 278 9.38 -24.12 -27.77
C SER A 278 8.10 -24.64 -28.46
N HIS A 279 8.01 -24.66 -29.80
CA HIS A 279 7.49 -25.80 -30.59
C HIS A 279 7.60 -25.52 -32.11
N SER A 280 8.21 -26.49 -32.78
CA SER A 280 8.15 -26.91 -34.19
C SER A 280 7.15 -26.25 -35.18
N THR A 281 7.74 -25.83 -36.31
CA THR A 281 7.29 -25.92 -37.73
C THR A 281 6.24 -24.97 -38.31
N HIS A 282 6.62 -24.46 -39.50
CA HIS A 282 5.91 -23.73 -40.55
C HIS A 282 5.67 -22.22 -40.37
N ALA A 283 6.35 -21.49 -41.25
CA ALA A 283 6.28 -20.06 -41.48
C ALA A 283 4.92 -19.67 -42.07
N GLU A 284 4.37 -18.54 -41.64
CA GLU A 284 4.02 -17.46 -42.57
C GLU A 284 3.83 -16.13 -41.82
N PHE A 285 4.11 -15.08 -42.57
CA PHE A 285 4.40 -13.72 -42.18
C PHE A 285 3.13 -12.87 -42.23
N SER A 286 2.69 -12.24 -41.13
CA SER A 286 2.13 -10.88 -41.20
C SER A 286 2.01 -10.20 -39.84
N ARG A 287 2.26 -8.90 -39.85
CA ARG A 287 2.48 -7.96 -38.75
C ARG A 287 1.29 -7.85 -37.78
N GLY A 288 1.62 -7.70 -36.50
CA GLY A 288 0.67 -7.33 -35.46
C GLY A 288 0.33 -5.84 -35.45
N GLU A 289 -0.89 -5.54 -35.00
CA GLU A 289 -1.23 -4.28 -34.36
C GLU A 289 -1.62 -4.53 -32.90
N ILE A 290 -1.07 -3.66 -32.05
CA ILE A 290 -1.31 -3.54 -30.62
C ILE A 290 -2.54 -2.64 -30.47
N MET A 291 -3.62 -3.08 -29.81
CA MET A 291 -4.71 -2.17 -29.43
C MET A 291 -4.96 -2.17 -27.91
N MET A 292 -4.69 -1.00 -27.33
CA MET A 292 -5.03 -0.56 -25.98
C MET A 292 -6.53 -0.26 -25.88
N THR A 293 -7.15 -0.67 -24.75
CA THR A 293 -8.33 -0.10 -24.07
C THR A 293 -9.59 0.27 -24.88
N ARG A 294 -10.73 -0.17 -24.30
CA ARG A 294 -11.94 0.62 -23.92
C ARG A 294 -13.26 0.14 -24.56
N SER A 295 -14.27 0.12 -23.69
CA SER A 295 -15.71 0.31 -23.92
C SER A 295 -16.57 -0.83 -24.47
N PHE A 296 -17.61 -1.12 -23.68
CA PHE A 296 -18.94 -1.52 -24.12
C PHE A 296 -19.31 -0.88 -25.46
N HIS A 297 -19.66 -1.71 -26.45
CA HIS A 297 -20.53 -1.29 -27.54
C HIS A 297 -21.58 -2.37 -27.76
N VAL A 298 -22.84 -1.95 -27.66
CA VAL A 298 -24.05 -2.70 -27.97
C VAL A 298 -24.09 -2.93 -29.49
N GLU A 299 -24.28 -4.17 -29.93
CA GLU A 299 -24.59 -4.50 -31.32
C GLU A 299 -26.01 -4.04 -31.66
N THR A 300 -26.12 -3.16 -32.65
CA THR A 300 -27.37 -2.89 -33.37
C THR A 300 -27.15 -3.34 -34.82
N GLY A 301 -28.02 -4.23 -35.30
CA GLY A 301 -27.87 -4.89 -36.59
C GLY A 301 -28.28 -4.06 -37.81
N LYS A 302 -28.20 -4.76 -38.97
CA LYS A 302 -28.73 -4.50 -40.34
C LYS A 302 -27.62 -4.30 -41.38
N VAL A 303 -27.71 -4.70 -42.66
CA VAL A 303 -28.64 -5.50 -43.49
C VAL A 303 -27.87 -5.76 -44.82
N ALA A 304 -28.20 -6.89 -45.45
CA ALA A 304 -27.97 -7.37 -46.82
C ALA A 304 -27.41 -6.44 -47.93
N LYS A 305 -26.66 -7.06 -48.85
CA LYS A 305 -26.75 -6.85 -50.32
C LYS A 305 -26.14 -8.04 -51.10
N GLY A 306 -26.96 -8.74 -51.88
CA GLY A 306 -26.53 -9.44 -53.12
C GLY A 306 -26.66 -8.49 -54.34
N PRO A 307 -26.65 -8.94 -55.63
CA PRO A 307 -26.66 -10.33 -56.16
C PRO A 307 -25.75 -10.66 -57.39
N GLN A 308 -25.51 -11.98 -57.63
CA GLN A 308 -25.39 -12.78 -58.90
C GLN A 308 -24.33 -12.53 -60.00
N PRO A 309 -24.11 -13.46 -60.99
CA PRO A 309 -24.12 -14.95 -61.05
C PRO A 309 -22.79 -15.52 -61.68
N ASP A 310 -22.52 -16.83 -61.73
CA ASP A 310 -22.60 -17.74 -62.91
C ASP A 310 -22.34 -19.20 -62.43
N VAL A 311 -23.28 -20.16 -62.53
CA VAL A 311 -23.41 -21.26 -63.54
C VAL A 311 -22.06 -21.94 -63.82
N TYR A 312 -21.80 -23.23 -63.51
CA TYR A 312 -22.24 -24.45 -64.22
C TYR A 312 -22.45 -25.67 -63.29
N ASP A 313 -23.28 -26.58 -63.82
CA ASP A 313 -24.03 -27.69 -63.23
C ASP A 313 -23.32 -29.07 -63.33
N LEU A 314 -24.00 -30.11 -62.85
CA LEU A 314 -23.76 -31.58 -62.86
C LEU A 314 -23.09 -32.15 -61.60
N GLY A 315 -23.73 -33.00 -60.79
CA GLY A 315 -25.06 -33.61 -60.85
C GLY A 315 -25.14 -34.82 -59.93
N HIS A 316 -26.37 -35.07 -59.41
CA HIS A 316 -26.90 -36.26 -58.73
C HIS A 316 -26.38 -36.64 -57.34
N ASP A 317 -27.20 -37.07 -56.37
CA ASP A 317 -28.62 -36.97 -55.96
C ASP A 317 -28.64 -37.84 -54.68
N GLU A 318 -28.85 -37.31 -53.48
CA GLU A 318 -30.12 -36.89 -52.83
C GLU A 318 -30.95 -38.02 -52.19
N ALA A 319 -31.69 -37.58 -51.15
CA ALA A 319 -32.66 -38.28 -50.30
C ALA A 319 -32.07 -39.23 -49.23
N GLY A 320 -32.36 -39.08 -47.93
CA GLY A 320 -33.37 -38.36 -47.15
C GLY A 320 -33.17 -38.77 -45.67
N LEU A 321 -33.85 -38.32 -44.62
CA LEU A 321 -35.05 -37.53 -44.37
C LEU A 321 -35.05 -37.28 -42.83
N VAL A 322 -35.40 -36.06 -42.42
CA VAL A 322 -36.42 -35.74 -41.38
C VAL A 322 -36.18 -35.95 -39.88
N ALA A 323 -36.55 -34.87 -39.17
CA ALA A 323 -37.06 -34.72 -37.79
C ALA A 323 -36.11 -35.10 -36.64
N GLY A 324 -35.92 -34.25 -35.63
CA GLY A 324 -36.93 -33.47 -34.93
C GLY A 324 -37.36 -34.26 -33.69
N GLY A 325 -37.05 -33.75 -32.50
CA GLY A 325 -37.49 -34.42 -31.28
C GLY A 325 -36.71 -34.02 -30.04
N GLN A 326 -37.34 -33.18 -29.22
CA GLN A 326 -37.01 -32.96 -27.82
C GLN A 326 -36.81 -34.28 -27.06
N ALA A 327 -35.89 -34.29 -26.09
CA ALA A 327 -36.18 -34.59 -24.67
C ALA A 327 -34.93 -35.09 -23.92
N ASN A 328 -34.62 -34.36 -22.86
CA ASN A 328 -33.89 -34.78 -21.65
C ASN A 328 -34.68 -35.92 -20.93
N PRO A 329 -34.30 -36.49 -19.77
CA PRO A 329 -33.01 -36.87 -19.15
C PRO A 329 -32.93 -38.37 -18.74
N LYS A 330 -31.74 -38.82 -18.27
CA LYS A 330 -31.47 -39.90 -17.28
C LYS A 330 -31.85 -41.36 -17.62
N SER A 331 -30.84 -42.24 -17.64
CA SER A 331 -30.79 -43.44 -16.75
C SER A 331 -29.47 -44.19 -16.87
N ASN A 332 -28.85 -44.48 -15.72
CA ASN A 332 -27.79 -45.48 -15.55
C ASN A 332 -28.24 -46.87 -16.01
N LEU A 333 -27.36 -47.68 -16.61
CA LEU A 333 -27.01 -49.01 -16.07
C LEU A 333 -25.87 -49.68 -16.87
N SER A 334 -24.97 -50.26 -16.10
CA SER A 334 -23.84 -51.12 -16.45
C SER A 334 -24.23 -52.55 -16.82
N SER A 335 -23.54 -53.19 -17.77
CA SER A 335 -22.97 -54.57 -17.72
C SER A 335 -22.57 -54.98 -19.16
N ARG A 336 -21.30 -55.09 -19.53
CA ARG A 336 -20.33 -56.17 -19.26
C ARG A 336 -20.89 -57.58 -19.53
N ARG A 337 -20.71 -58.10 -20.76
CA ARG A 337 -20.46 -59.54 -20.99
C ARG A 337 -19.74 -59.83 -22.32
N ARG A 338 -18.59 -60.52 -22.15
CA ARG A 338 -17.96 -61.54 -23.01
C ARG A 338 -17.61 -61.21 -24.47
N SER A 339 -16.32 -60.92 -24.66
CA SER A 339 -15.54 -61.46 -25.78
C SER A 339 -14.91 -62.79 -25.32
N GLY A 340 -15.00 -63.83 -26.15
CA GLY A 340 -14.43 -65.15 -25.89
C GLY A 340 -14.70 -66.13 -27.03
N SER A 341 -13.65 -66.28 -27.87
CA SER A 341 -13.31 -67.30 -28.88
C SER A 341 -14.12 -67.41 -30.18
N THR A 342 -13.42 -67.30 -31.31
CA THR A 342 -13.05 -68.45 -32.17
C THR A 342 -12.18 -67.96 -33.33
N GLY A 343 -11.11 -68.70 -33.62
CA GLY A 343 -10.12 -68.42 -34.66
C GLY A 343 -8.72 -68.80 -34.20
#